data_AF-A0A4P7WAM5-F1
#
_entry.id   AF-A0A4P7WAM5-F1
#
_cell.length_a   1.000
_cell.length_b   1.000
_cell.length_c   1.000
_cell.angle_alpha   90.00
_cell.angle_beta   90.00
_cell.angle_gamma   90.00
#
_symmetry.space_group_name_H-M   'P 1'
#
loop_
_entity.id
_entity.type
_entity.pdbx_description
1 polymer ?
#
loop_
_entity_poly.entity_id
_entity_poly.type
_entity_poly.pdbx_seq_one_letter_code
_entity_poly.pdbx_strand_id
1 'polypeptide(L)'
;MGRQVAVDGYQRTQFFGQLVGEAVNAVEIIPNLEVPALSRIRVRLKSLRQIEIFKHLGFEAIINTPPLRMAEYRGVQIVTGLFKALESQRGLPLLPPDIQEKLEKEQGEAGRKRVICDFIAGMTDRYAIEFYNRLHSPNPESIFKPF
;
A
#
# COMPACT_ATOMS: atom_id res chain seq x y z
N MET A 1 22.37 -8.22 25.90
CA MET A 1 22.18 -7.31 24.75
C MET A 1 20.70 -7.00 24.48
N GLY A 2 19.82 -7.98 24.19
CA GLY A 2 18.42 -7.71 23.82
C GLY A 2 17.59 -6.89 24.85
N ARG A 3 17.72 -7.18 26.14
CA ARG A 3 17.02 -6.43 27.21
C ARG A 3 17.48 -4.96 27.32
N GLN A 4 18.74 -4.66 27.01
CA GLN A 4 19.26 -3.29 27.05
C GLN A 4 18.74 -2.46 25.88
N VAL A 5 18.74 -3.04 24.67
CA VAL A 5 18.15 -2.42 23.46
C VAL A 5 16.66 -2.12 23.64
N ALA A 6 15.93 -2.97 24.36
CA ALA A 6 14.50 -2.75 24.62
C ALA A 6 14.23 -1.56 25.57
N VAL A 7 15.05 -1.40 26.60
CA VAL A 7 14.79 -0.44 27.69
C VAL A 7 15.48 0.92 27.47
N ASP A 8 16.59 0.96 26.74
CA ASP A 8 17.38 2.17 26.51
C ASP A 8 17.26 2.66 25.05
N GLY A 9 16.77 3.88 24.86
CA GLY A 9 16.59 4.52 23.56
C GLY A 9 17.91 4.83 22.83
N TYR A 10 18.98 5.16 23.55
CA TYR A 10 20.29 5.43 22.94
C TYR A 10 20.90 4.14 22.39
N GLN A 11 20.89 3.08 23.19
CA GLN A 11 21.34 1.75 22.77
C GLN A 11 20.53 1.22 21.59
N ARG A 12 19.22 1.45 21.59
CA ARG A 12 18.34 1.11 20.47
C ARG A 12 18.72 1.84 19.19
N THR A 13 18.93 3.15 19.28
CA THR A 13 19.31 3.98 18.13
C THR A 13 20.66 3.55 17.56
N GLN A 14 21.65 3.32 18.41
CA GLN A 14 22.97 2.83 18.01
C GLN A 14 22.88 1.47 17.31
N PHE A 15 22.12 0.53 17.88
CA PHE A 15 21.92 -0.81 17.31
C PHE A 15 21.27 -0.75 15.92
N PHE A 16 20.17 0.00 15.76
CA PHE A 16 19.53 0.14 14.46
C PHE A 16 20.40 0.89 13.46
N GLY A 17 21.15 1.91 13.89
CA GLY A 17 22.10 2.61 13.04
C GLY A 17 23.16 1.68 12.46
N GLN A 18 23.70 0.76 13.27
CA GLN A 18 24.64 -0.25 12.79
C GLN A 18 24.01 -1.17 11.75
N LEU A 19 22.80 -1.70 12.01
CA LEU A 19 22.11 -2.58 11.07
C LEU A 19 21.81 -1.90 9.73
N VAL A 20 21.38 -0.63 9.76
CA VAL A 20 21.16 0.17 8.54
C VAL A 20 22.47 0.34 7.78
N GLY A 21 23.56 0.68 8.48
CA GLY A 21 24.89 0.81 7.87
C GLY A 21 25.37 -0.50 7.22
N GLU A 22 25.19 -1.63 7.90
CA GLU A 22 25.51 -2.95 7.35
C GLU A 22 24.68 -3.30 6.11
N ALA A 23 23.38 -2.99 6.12
CA ALA A 23 22.49 -3.24 5.00
C ALA A 23 22.83 -2.38 3.78
N VAL A 24 23.06 -1.07 3.97
CA VAL A 24 23.42 -0.15 2.88
C VAL A 24 24.76 -0.55 2.24
N ASN A 25 25.77 -0.85 3.06
CA ASN A 25 27.10 -1.24 2.57
C ASN A 25 27.14 -2.64 1.92
N ALA A 26 26.08 -3.42 2.05
CA ALA A 26 25.96 -4.74 1.43
C ALA A 26 25.36 -4.70 0.01
N VAL A 27 24.87 -3.54 -0.43
CA VAL A 27 24.28 -3.35 -1.77
C VAL A 27 25.39 -3.01 -2.76
N GLU A 28 25.43 -3.76 -3.87
CA GLU A 28 26.37 -3.59 -4.97
C GLU A 28 25.58 -3.33 -6.25
N ILE A 29 25.94 -2.28 -6.99
CA ILE A 29 25.34 -1.95 -8.29
C ILE A 29 26.24 -2.51 -9.38
N ILE A 30 25.66 -3.29 -10.30
CA ILE A 30 26.31 -3.81 -11.50
C ILE A 30 25.80 -2.96 -12.66
N PRO A 31 26.52 -1.89 -13.06
CA PRO A 31 26.05 -1.01 -14.11
C PRO A 31 26.03 -1.73 -15.46
N ASN A 32 24.98 -1.49 -16.24
CA ASN A 32 24.96 -1.84 -17.65
C ASN A 32 25.32 -0.59 -18.45
N LEU A 33 26.53 -0.55 -19.02
CA LEU A 33 27.05 0.64 -19.71
C LEU A 33 26.39 0.89 -21.07
N GLU A 34 25.80 -0.14 -21.68
CA GLU A 34 25.12 -0.04 -22.98
C GLU A 34 23.66 0.38 -22.79
N VAL A 35 23.00 -0.17 -21.76
CA VAL A 35 21.61 0.14 -21.42
C VAL A 35 21.53 0.43 -19.92
N PRO A 36 21.79 1.68 -19.49
CA PRO A 36 21.81 2.06 -18.06
C PRO A 36 20.55 1.64 -17.28
N ALA A 37 19.38 1.63 -17.93
CA ALA A 37 18.11 1.20 -17.35
C ALA A 37 18.07 -0.30 -16.97
N LEU A 38 18.95 -1.13 -17.54
CA LEU A 38 19.07 -2.56 -17.24
C LEU A 38 20.21 -2.87 -16.25
N SER A 39 20.73 -1.86 -15.55
CA SER A 39 21.68 -2.04 -14.45
C SER A 39 21.06 -2.92 -13.36
N ARG A 40 21.88 -3.77 -12.73
CA ARG A 40 21.41 -4.73 -11.73
C ARG A 40 21.87 -4.33 -10.33
N ILE A 41 21.10 -4.74 -9.34
CA ILE A 41 21.46 -4.61 -7.93
C ILE A 41 21.72 -6.01 -7.38
N ARG A 42 22.82 -6.18 -6.67
CA ARG A 42 23.19 -7.39 -5.95
C ARG A 42 23.31 -7.06 -4.46
N VAL A 43 22.94 -8.02 -3.62
CA VAL A 43 23.19 -7.96 -2.17
C VAL A 43 24.03 -9.17 -1.78
N ARG A 44 25.03 -8.96 -0.91
CA ARG A 44 25.86 -10.07 -0.41
C ARG A 44 25.00 -11.13 0.29
N LEU A 45 25.30 -12.41 0.06
CA LEU A 45 24.48 -13.53 0.55
C LEU A 45 24.25 -13.49 2.08
N LYS A 46 25.28 -13.14 2.86
CA LYS A 46 25.17 -13.01 4.32
C LYS A 46 24.10 -11.97 4.72
N SER A 47 24.13 -10.82 4.07
CA SER A 47 23.18 -9.73 4.32
C SER A 47 21.79 -10.06 3.80
N LEU A 48 21.70 -10.75 2.65
CA LEU A 48 20.42 -11.24 2.13
C LEU A 48 19.75 -12.20 3.14
N ARG A 49 20.51 -13.13 3.73
CA ARG A 49 19.99 -14.03 4.77
C ARG A 49 19.45 -13.27 5.98
N GLN A 50 20.16 -12.23 6.42
CA GLN A 50 19.73 -11.39 7.54
C GLN A 50 18.46 -10.60 7.21
N ILE A 51 18.35 -10.05 5.99
CA ILE A 51 17.15 -9.39 5.49
C ILE A 51 15.95 -10.34 5.52
N GLU A 52 16.12 -11.57 5.00
CA GLU A 52 15.04 -12.56 5.02
C GLU A 52 14.64 -12.94 6.44
N ILE A 53 15.59 -13.11 7.37
CA ILE A 53 15.28 -13.33 8.79
C ILE A 53 14.44 -12.18 9.37
N PHE A 54 14.80 -10.93 9.08
CA PHE A 54 14.04 -9.78 9.57
C PHE A 54 12.66 -9.65 8.91
N LYS A 55 12.52 -9.96 7.62
CA LYS A 55 11.22 -10.02 6.95
C LYS A 55 10.31 -11.07 7.58
N HIS A 56 10.83 -12.28 7.80
CA HIS A 56 10.08 -13.36 8.45
C HIS A 56 9.70 -13.01 9.88
N LEU A 57 10.64 -12.47 10.67
CA LEU A 57 10.37 -12.03 12.03
C LEU A 57 9.32 -10.92 12.07
N GLY A 58 9.44 -9.90 11.21
CA GLY A 58 8.47 -8.82 11.12
C GLY A 58 7.09 -9.32 10.67
N PHE A 59 7.05 -10.31 9.77
CA PHE A 59 5.81 -10.94 9.38
C PHE A 59 5.14 -11.65 10.55
N GLU A 60 5.84 -12.56 11.25
CA GLU A 60 5.22 -13.32 12.35
C GLU A 60 4.91 -12.47 13.58
N ALA A 61 5.79 -11.52 13.93
CA ALA A 61 5.64 -10.74 15.16
C ALA A 61 4.68 -9.55 15.01
N ILE A 62 4.48 -9.02 13.79
CA ILE A 62 3.72 -7.79 13.55
C ILE A 62 2.58 -8.07 12.56
N ILE A 63 2.90 -8.47 11.33
CA ILE A 63 1.94 -8.52 10.21
C ILE A 63 0.87 -9.61 10.41
N ASN A 64 1.29 -10.81 10.82
CA ASN A 64 0.45 -11.98 10.99
C ASN A 64 -0.30 -11.99 12.34
N THR A 65 -0.70 -10.81 12.80
CA THR A 65 -1.43 -10.65 14.07
C THR A 65 -2.93 -10.46 13.81
N PRO A 66 -3.83 -10.91 14.71
CA PRO A 66 -5.27 -10.78 14.52
C PRO A 66 -5.74 -9.34 14.20
N PRO A 67 -5.25 -8.27 14.85
CA PRO A 67 -5.67 -6.91 14.53
C PRO A 67 -5.33 -6.50 13.08
N LEU A 68 -4.14 -6.84 12.58
CA LEU A 68 -3.77 -6.52 11.20
C LEU A 68 -4.48 -7.40 10.18
N ARG A 69 -4.76 -8.67 10.49
CA ARG A 69 -5.61 -9.53 9.66
C ARG A 69 -7.04 -8.99 9.54
N MET A 70 -7.59 -8.45 10.64
CA MET A 70 -8.90 -7.79 10.62
C MET A 70 -8.87 -6.51 9.78
N ALA A 71 -7.80 -5.72 9.89
CA ALA A 71 -7.62 -4.53 9.06
C ALA A 71 -7.48 -4.89 7.57
N GLU A 72 -6.70 -5.91 7.23
CA GLU A 72 -6.54 -6.47 5.88
C GLU A 72 -7.90 -6.92 5.31
N TYR A 73 -8.64 -7.74 6.07
CA TYR A 73 -9.97 -8.19 5.67
C TYR A 73 -10.93 -7.03 5.41
N ARG A 74 -10.95 -6.02 6.30
CA ARG A 74 -11.77 -4.83 6.13
C ARG A 74 -11.35 -4.03 4.89
N GLY A 75 -10.05 -3.90 4.63
CA GLY A 75 -9.52 -3.24 3.44
C GLY A 75 -10.02 -3.90 2.15
N VAL A 76 -9.97 -5.24 2.09
CA VAL A 76 -10.52 -6.01 0.96
C VAL A 76 -12.01 -5.74 0.76
N GLN A 77 -12.80 -5.71 1.84
CA GLN A 77 -14.23 -5.40 1.77
C GLN A 77 -14.49 -3.99 1.22
N ILE A 78 -13.74 -3.00 1.70
CA ILE A 78 -13.85 -1.60 1.27
C ILE A 78 -13.56 -1.47 -0.22
N VAL A 79 -12.39 -1.93 -0.66
CA VAL A 79 -11.97 -1.83 -2.07
C VAL A 79 -12.93 -2.58 -2.99
N THR A 80 -13.36 -3.78 -2.59
CA THR A 80 -14.31 -4.59 -3.35
C THR A 80 -15.67 -3.90 -3.48
N GLY A 81 -16.20 -3.35 -2.40
CA GLY A 81 -17.51 -2.67 -2.43
C GLY A 81 -17.46 -1.37 -3.22
N LEU A 82 -16.39 -0.57 -3.08
CA LEU A 82 -16.16 0.61 -3.90
C LEU A 82 -16.13 0.26 -5.39
N PHE A 83 -15.35 -0.75 -5.78
CA PHE A 83 -15.25 -1.17 -7.17
C PHE A 83 -16.62 -1.59 -7.72
N LYS A 84 -17.35 -2.46 -7.00
CA LYS A 84 -18.68 -2.92 -7.40
C LYS A 84 -19.70 -1.78 -7.52
N ALA A 85 -19.68 -0.82 -6.60
CA ALA A 85 -20.58 0.33 -6.63
C ALA A 85 -20.30 1.22 -7.85
N LEU A 86 -19.03 1.50 -8.13
CA LEU A 86 -18.59 2.37 -9.22
C LEU A 86 -18.69 1.71 -10.61
N GLU A 87 -18.53 0.40 -10.70
CA GLU A 87 -18.72 -0.36 -11.94
C GLU A 87 -20.20 -0.46 -12.35
N SER A 88 -21.11 -0.35 -11.38
CA SER A 88 -22.55 -0.45 -11.62
C SER A 88 -23.07 0.65 -12.58
N GLN A 89 -24.25 0.41 -13.18
CA GLN A 89 -24.92 1.41 -14.03
C GLN A 89 -25.18 2.75 -13.33
N ARG A 90 -25.25 2.75 -12.00
CA ARG A 90 -25.44 3.96 -11.17
C ARG A 90 -24.13 4.52 -10.61
N GLY A 91 -22.99 3.97 -11.02
CA GLY A 91 -21.67 4.34 -10.53
C GLY A 91 -21.13 5.65 -11.09
N LEU A 92 -21.42 5.96 -12.36
CA LEU A 92 -20.91 7.16 -13.04
C LEU A 92 -21.21 8.46 -12.27
N PRO A 93 -22.43 8.73 -11.79
CA PRO A 93 -22.73 9.97 -11.04
C PRO A 93 -22.06 10.06 -9.66
N LEU A 94 -21.49 8.96 -9.15
CA LEU A 94 -20.78 8.93 -7.87
C LEU A 94 -19.33 9.42 -8.00
N LEU A 95 -18.80 9.44 -9.22
CA LEU A 95 -17.43 9.84 -9.50
C LEU A 95 -17.30 11.37 -9.58
N PRO A 96 -16.13 11.94 -9.28
CA PRO A 96 -15.84 13.34 -9.59
C PRO A 96 -15.91 13.64 -11.10
N PRO A 97 -16.23 14.89 -11.51
CA PRO A 97 -16.43 15.24 -12.92
C PRO A 97 -15.26 14.91 -13.86
N ASP A 98 -14.02 15.09 -13.39
CA ASP A 98 -12.81 14.80 -14.16
C ASP A 98 -12.63 13.29 -14.41
N ILE A 99 -13.10 12.45 -13.48
CA ILE A 99 -13.07 10.99 -13.62
C ILE A 99 -14.23 10.52 -14.51
N GLN A 100 -15.39 11.16 -14.42
CA GLN A 100 -16.52 10.90 -15.32
C GLN A 100 -16.10 11.13 -16.78
N GLU A 101 -15.47 12.27 -17.07
CA GLU A 101 -15.00 12.60 -18.42
C GLU A 101 -13.99 11.56 -18.95
N LYS A 102 -13.06 11.09 -18.10
CA LYS A 102 -12.14 10.00 -18.47
C LYS A 102 -12.88 8.71 -18.77
N LEU A 103 -13.86 8.35 -17.95
CA LEU A 103 -14.64 7.12 -18.12
C LEU A 103 -15.49 7.11 -19.39
N GLU A 104 -15.98 8.28 -19.81
CA GLU A 104 -16.76 8.48 -21.04
C GLU A 104 -15.90 8.40 -22.31
N LYS A 105 -14.62 8.79 -22.22
CA LYS A 105 -13.67 8.70 -23.33
C LYS A 105 -13.21 7.26 -23.61
N GLU A 106 -13.28 6.38 -22.63
CA GLU A 106 -12.86 4.99 -22.77
C GLU A 106 -13.82 4.17 -23.64
N GLN A 107 -13.28 3.54 -24.68
CA GLN A 107 -14.01 2.64 -25.56
C GLN A 107 -13.82 1.21 -25.07
N GLY A 108 -14.84 0.68 -24.37
CA GLY A 108 -14.88 -0.71 -23.93
C GLY A 108 -14.75 -0.91 -22.42
N GLU A 109 -15.14 -2.11 -21.98
CA GLU A 109 -15.30 -2.44 -20.57
C GLU A 109 -13.97 -2.40 -19.80
N ALA A 110 -12.88 -2.87 -20.43
CA ALA A 110 -11.56 -2.93 -19.79
C ALA A 110 -10.99 -1.55 -19.45
N GLY A 111 -11.09 -0.58 -20.39
CA GLY A 111 -10.65 0.80 -20.17
C GLY A 111 -11.45 1.48 -19.06
N ARG A 112 -12.77 1.26 -19.06
CA ARG A 112 -13.66 1.79 -18.00
C ARG A 112 -13.29 1.24 -16.62
N LYS A 113 -13.08 -0.07 -16.50
CA LYS A 113 -12.63 -0.69 -15.23
C LYS A 113 -11.26 -0.16 -14.80
N ARG A 114 -10.35 0.09 -15.75
CA ARG A 114 -9.02 0.67 -15.45
C ARG A 114 -9.13 2.06 -14.81
N VAL A 115 -9.97 2.94 -15.38
CA VAL A 115 -10.21 4.28 -14.82
C VAL A 115 -10.77 4.19 -13.39
N ILE A 116 -11.70 3.27 -13.13
CA ILE A 116 -12.23 3.02 -11.78
C ILE A 116 -11.12 2.52 -10.84
N CYS A 117 -10.30 1.57 -11.28
CA CYS A 117 -9.17 1.07 -10.49
C CYS A 117 -8.17 2.18 -10.17
N ASP A 118 -7.85 3.06 -11.12
CA ASP A 118 -6.94 4.18 -10.92
C ASP A 118 -7.51 5.19 -9.91
N PHE A 119 -8.81 5.47 -10.01
CA PHE A 119 -9.49 6.33 -9.06
C PHE A 119 -9.46 5.75 -7.62
N ILE A 120 -9.75 4.46 -7.46
CA ILE A 120 -9.70 3.79 -6.15
C ILE A 120 -8.26 3.74 -5.61
N ALA A 121 -7.28 3.41 -6.46
CA ALA A 121 -5.87 3.35 -6.06
C ALA A 121 -5.29 4.74 -5.70
N GLY A 122 -5.88 5.82 -6.23
CA GLY A 122 -5.53 7.20 -5.89
C GLY A 122 -6.12 7.69 -4.57
N MET A 123 -6.98 6.90 -3.91
CA MET A 123 -7.57 7.27 -2.63
C MET A 123 -6.57 7.11 -1.48
N THR A 124 -6.67 7.98 -0.48
CA THR A 124 -6.08 7.70 0.85
C THR A 124 -7.00 6.76 1.64
N ASP A 125 -6.47 6.01 2.60
CA ASP A 125 -7.26 5.11 3.45
C ASP A 125 -8.48 5.81 4.07
N ARG A 126 -8.27 7.02 4.61
CA ARG A 126 -9.34 7.82 5.20
C ARG A 126 -10.42 8.16 4.17
N TYR A 127 -10.03 8.58 2.98
CA TYR A 127 -10.99 8.90 1.93
C TYR A 127 -11.76 7.67 1.45
N ALA A 128 -11.09 6.53 1.25
CA ALA A 128 -11.73 5.28 0.85
C ALA A 128 -12.75 4.79 1.90
N ILE A 129 -12.41 4.86 3.19
CA ILE A 129 -13.31 4.52 4.29
C ILE A 129 -14.52 5.47 4.31
N GLU A 130 -14.31 6.79 4.24
CA GLU A 130 -15.40 7.77 4.20
C GLU A 130 -16.31 7.57 2.99
N PHE A 131 -15.74 7.33 1.82
CA PHE A 131 -16.50 7.09 0.59
C PHE A 131 -17.32 5.80 0.69
N TYR A 132 -16.71 4.71 1.13
CA TYR A 132 -17.39 3.43 1.32
C TYR A 132 -18.54 3.53 2.33
N ASN A 133 -18.31 4.20 3.46
CA ASN A 133 -19.34 4.40 4.48
C ASN A 133 -20.53 5.21 3.95
N ARG A 134 -20.30 6.21 3.09
CA ARG A 134 -21.39 6.96 2.44
C ARG A 134 -22.24 6.11 1.51
N LEU A 135 -21.64 5.10 0.87
CA LEU A 135 -22.36 4.20 -0.03
C LEU A 135 -23.09 3.06 0.68
N HIS A 136 -22.52 2.54 1.77
CA HIS A 136 -22.97 1.27 2.37
C HIS A 136 -23.43 1.37 3.83
N SER A 137 -23.18 2.48 4.53
CA SER A 137 -23.63 2.63 5.92
C SER A 137 -25.11 3.02 5.95
N PRO A 138 -25.93 2.41 6.83
CA PRO A 138 -27.29 2.87 7.07
C PRO A 138 -27.35 4.23 7.76
N ASN A 139 -26.29 4.60 8.50
CA ASN A 139 -26.14 5.88 9.19
C ASN A 139 -24.76 6.48 8.88
N PRO A 140 -24.56 7.10 7.71
CA PRO A 140 -23.31 7.80 7.40
C PRO A 140 -23.21 9.11 8.20
N GLU A 141 -22.02 9.44 8.70
CA GLU A 141 -21.77 10.68 9.48
C GLU A 141 -22.11 11.96 8.68
N SER A 142 -22.00 11.90 7.34
CA SER A 142 -22.64 12.86 6.43
C SER A 142 -22.82 12.24 5.04
N ILE A 143 -24.03 12.34 4.47
CA ILE A 143 -24.32 11.91 3.10
C ILE A 143 -23.76 12.92 2.08
N PHE A 144 -23.75 14.21 2.45
CA PHE A 144 -23.32 15.29 1.57
C PHE A 144 -21.95 15.81 1.97
N LYS A 145 -21.02 15.80 1.00
CA LYS A 145 -19.71 16.45 1.13
C LYS A 145 -19.37 17.11 -0.21
N PRO A 146 -19.15 18.43 -0.26
CA PRO A 146 -18.67 19.07 -1.48
C PRO A 146 -17.27 18.53 -1.83
N PHE A 147 -17.00 18.47 -3.13
CA PHE A 147 -15.68 18.11 -3.68
C PHE A 147 -14.66 19.21 -3.43
#